data_AF-A0A2W4L378-F1
#
_entry.id   AF-A0A2W4L378-F1
#
_cell.length_a   1.000
_cell.length_b   1.000
_cell.length_c   1.000
_cell.angle_alpha   90.00
_cell.angle_beta   90.00
_cell.angle_gamma   90.00
#
_symmetry.space_group_name_H-M   'P 1'
#
loop_
_entity.id
_entity.type
_entity.pdbx_description
1 polymer ?
#
loop_
_entity_poly.entity_id
_entity_poly.type
_entity_poly.pdbx_seq_one_letter_code
_entity_poly.pdbx_strand_id
1 'polypeptide(L)' 'MIKLGTFSVEQPFRIDEIARAPAPDGGDSVWHRYVISQGTTNTIAGLRAGQHADVVVQVEQMVERLNQRRIGKKPK' A
#
# COMPACT_ATOMS: atom_id res chain seq x y z
N MET A 1 -18.60 20.76 22.21
CA MET A 1 -17.29 20.13 22.46
C MET A 1 -16.67 19.81 21.11
N ILE A 2 -15.66 20.56 20.68
CA ILE A 2 -14.97 20.30 19.41
C ILE A 2 -13.84 19.32 19.74
N LYS A 3 -13.95 18.10 19.23
CA LYS A 3 -12.84 17.14 19.26
C LYS A 3 -11.80 17.67 18.28
N LEU A 4 -10.79 18.36 18.80
CA LEU A 4 -9.55 18.61 18.07
C LEU A 4 -8.91 17.23 17.85
N GLY A 5 -9.27 16.61 16.74
CA GLY A 5 -8.55 15.45 16.23
C GLY A 5 -7.11 15.88 16.08
N THR A 6 -6.23 15.27 16.86
CA THR A 6 -4.79 15.39 16.71
C THR A 6 -4.49 15.19 15.23
N PHE A 7 -4.06 16.25 14.54
CA PHE A 7 -3.48 16.14 13.21
C PHE A 7 -2.17 15.37 13.38
N SER A 8 -2.26 14.06 13.57
CA SER A 8 -1.19 13.16 13.21
C SER A 8 -0.86 13.52 11.78
N VAL A 9 0.42 13.76 11.46
CA VAL A 9 0.85 13.86 10.07
C VAL A 9 0.47 12.54 9.44
N GLU A 10 -0.71 12.50 8.82
CA GLU A 10 -1.25 11.32 8.21
C GLU A 10 -0.19 10.83 7.24
N GLN A 11 0.29 9.60 7.41
CA GLN A 11 1.29 9.05 6.52
C GLN A 11 0.76 9.24 5.09
N PRO A 12 1.53 9.90 4.20
CA PRO A 12 1.03 10.33 2.91
C PRO A 12 0.65 9.15 2.02
N PHE A 13 1.20 7.96 2.27
CA PHE A 13 0.81 6.70 1.64
C PHE A 13 0.29 5.70 2.67
N ARG A 14 -0.83 5.04 2.38
CA ARG A 14 -1.44 4.00 3.23
C ARG A 14 -1.99 2.86 2.38
N ILE A 15 -1.99 1.64 2.92
CA ILE A 15 -2.64 0.49 2.28
C ILE A 15 -4.14 0.60 2.57
N ASP A 16 -4.95 0.61 1.53
CA ASP A 16 -6.41 0.60 1.64
C ASP A 16 -6.97 -0.82 1.50
N GLU A 17 -6.39 -1.62 0.59
CA GLU A 17 -6.88 -2.96 0.28
C GLU A 17 -5.74 -3.88 -0.18
N ILE A 18 -5.79 -5.15 0.25
CA ILE A 18 -5.05 -6.26 -0.36
C ILE A 18 -6.03 -7.44 -0.47
N ALA A 19 -6.41 -7.80 -1.69
CA ALA A 19 -7.40 -8.84 -1.96
C ALA A 19 -6.89 -9.85 -2.99
N ARG A 20 -7.38 -11.09 -2.93
CA ARG A 20 -7.05 -12.10 -3.95
C ARG A 20 -7.57 -11.66 -5.31
N ALA A 21 -6.78 -11.89 -6.35
CA ALA A 21 -7.10 -11.54 -7.72
C ALA A 21 -6.77 -12.70 -8.68
N PRO A 22 -7.41 -12.75 -9.86
CA PRO A 22 -7.01 -13.66 -10.93
C PRO A 22 -5.59 -13.37 -11.40
N ALA A 23 -4.92 -14.40 -11.92
CA ALA A 23 -3.64 -14.21 -12.59
C ALA A 23 -3.84 -13.41 -13.89
N PRO A 24 -2.97 -12.42 -14.18
CA PRO A 24 -3.11 -11.57 -15.36
C PRO A 24 -2.86 -12.32 -16.68
N ASP A 25 -2.15 -13.44 -16.62
CA ASP A 25 -1.92 -14.37 -17.74
C ASP A 25 -2.98 -15.49 -17.82
N GLY A 26 -3.96 -15.49 -16.92
CA GLY A 26 -4.98 -16.53 -16.82
C GLY A 26 -4.48 -17.85 -16.22
N GLY A 27 -3.25 -17.90 -15.68
CA GLY A 27 -2.71 -19.10 -15.04
C GLY A 27 -3.26 -19.36 -13.64
N ASP A 28 -2.84 -20.48 -13.06
CA ASP A 28 -3.29 -20.94 -11.72
C ASP A 28 -2.49 -20.37 -10.55
N SER A 29 -1.59 -19.41 -10.82
CA SER A 29 -0.78 -18.81 -9.78
C SER A 29 -1.62 -17.99 -8.81
N VAL A 30 -1.18 -17.88 -7.55
CA VAL A 30 -1.85 -17.04 -6.56
C VAL A 30 -1.46 -15.59 -6.79
N TRP A 31 -2.46 -14.74 -7.04
CA TRP A 31 -2.29 -13.32 -7.23
C TRP A 31 -3.14 -12.51 -6.27
N HIS A 32 -2.66 -11.31 -5.98
CA HIS A 32 -3.34 -10.34 -5.14
C HIS A 32 -3.30 -8.96 -5.80
N ARG A 33 -4.43 -8.25 -5.73
CA ARG A 33 -4.51 -6.83 -6.03
C ARG A 33 -4.28 -6.06 -4.74
N TYR A 34 -3.47 -5.01 -4.81
CA TYR A 34 -3.32 -4.04 -3.72
C TYR A 34 -3.76 -2.65 -4.17
N VAL A 35 -4.25 -1.86 -3.21
CA VAL A 35 -4.61 -0.45 -3.35
C VAL A 35 -3.92 0.33 -2.25
N ILE A 36 -3.20 1.38 -2.63
CA ILE A 36 -2.52 2.31 -1.73
C ILE A 36 -3.09 3.70 -1.96
N SER A 37 -3.67 4.34 -0.96
CA SER A 37 -4.06 5.75 -1.01
C SER A 37 -2.83 6.65 -0.90
N GLN A 38 -2.84 7.76 -1.65
CA GLN A 38 -1.93 8.87 -1.49
C GLN A 38 -2.73 10.17 -1.23
N GLY A 39 -2.90 10.53 0.04
CA GLY A 39 -3.84 11.58 0.43
C GLY A 39 -5.29 11.23 0.07
N THR A 40 -6.13 12.24 -0.14
CA THR A 40 -7.59 12.04 -0.28
C THR A 40 -8.04 11.59 -1.67
N THR A 41 -7.29 11.90 -2.72
CA THR A 41 -7.80 11.80 -4.11
C THR A 41 -6.97 10.91 -5.03
N ASN A 42 -5.79 10.47 -4.61
CA ASN A 42 -4.92 9.66 -5.47
C ASN A 42 -4.77 8.24 -4.92
N THR A 43 -4.69 7.28 -5.82
CA THR A 43 -4.56 5.86 -5.51
C THR A 43 -3.55 5.18 -6.42
N ILE A 44 -2.71 4.33 -5.86
CA ILE A 44 -1.83 3.43 -6.60
C ILE A 44 -2.42 2.02 -6.48
N ALA A 45 -2.77 1.41 -7.61
CA ALA A 45 -3.23 0.03 -7.64
C ALA A 45 -2.24 -0.84 -8.42
N GLY A 46 -2.08 -2.09 -8.00
CA GLY A 46 -1.22 -3.03 -8.69
C GLY A 46 -1.59 -4.48 -8.39
N LEU A 47 -0.96 -5.38 -9.15
CA LEU A 47 -1.06 -6.82 -8.98
C LEU A 47 0.30 -7.38 -8.54
N ARG A 48 0.28 -8.38 -7.67
CA ARG A 48 1.47 -9.10 -7.24
C ARG A 48 1.17 -10.59 -7.05
N ALA A 49 2.01 -11.43 -7.62
CA ALA A 49 1.99 -12.86 -7.40
C ALA A 49 2.58 -13.21 -6.02
N GLY A 50 2.05 -14.23 -5.37
CA GLY A 50 2.57 -14.76 -4.11
C GLY A 50 1.47 -15.12 -3.11
N GLN A 51 1.88 -15.75 -2.02
CA GLN A 51 0.99 -16.03 -0.89
C GLN A 51 0.59 -14.73 -0.21
N HIS A 52 -0.60 -14.72 0.41
CA HIS A 52 -1.17 -13.51 0.98
C HIS A 52 -0.23 -12.84 2.00
N ALA A 53 0.33 -13.61 2.93
CA ALA A 53 1.25 -13.10 3.94
C ALA A 53 2.51 -12.44 3.33
N ASP A 54 3.09 -13.05 2.30
CA ASP A 54 4.26 -12.49 1.62
C ASP A 54 3.91 -11.19 0.89
N VAL A 55 2.75 -11.15 0.22
CA VAL A 55 2.28 -9.95 -0.47
C VAL A 55 2.04 -8.82 0.52
N VAL A 56 1.42 -9.08 1.67
CA VAL A 56 1.20 -8.08 2.73
C VAL A 56 2.52 -7.45 3.13
N VAL A 57 3.52 -8.25 3.52
CA VAL A 57 4.84 -7.74 3.95
C VAL A 57 5.51 -6.92 2.83
N GLN A 58 5.41 -7.37 1.58
CA GLN A 58 6.03 -6.69 0.45
C GLN A 58 5.36 -5.34 0.13
N VAL A 59 4.04 -5.24 0.30
CA VAL A 59 3.28 -3.99 0.11
C VAL A 59 3.53 -3.05 1.28
N GLU A 60 3.63 -3.53 2.52
CA GLU A 60 4.01 -2.74 3.69
C GLU A 60 5.40 -2.09 3.51
N GLN A 61 6.41 -2.88 3.09
CA GLN A 61 7.74 -2.36 2.78
C GLN A 61 7.74 -1.36 1.60
N MET A 62 6.80 -1.50 0.66
CA MET A 62 6.64 -0.53 -0.42
C MET A 62 6.11 0.80 0.13
N VAL A 63 5.04 0.77 0.94
CA VAL A 63 4.45 1.95 1.57
C VAL A 63 5.45 2.64 2.48
N GLU A 64 6.23 1.89 3.26
CA GLU A 64 7.29 2.45 4.09
C GLU A 64 8.30 3.25 3.25
N ARG A 65 8.79 2.66 2.15
CA ARG A 65 9.73 3.36 1.24
C ARG A 65 9.11 4.60 0.60
N LEU A 66 7.84 4.57 0.23
CA LEU A 66 7.13 5.73 -0.33
C LEU A 66 7.04 6.86 0.70
N ASN A 67 6.70 6.52 1.95
CA ASN A 67 6.64 7.48 3.04
C ASN A 67 8.03 8.04 3.38
N GLN A 68 9.08 7.21 3.42
CA GLN A 68 10.47 7.66 3.63
C GLN A 68 10.93 8.65 2.55
N ARG A 69 10.66 8.35 1.26
CA ARG A 69 10.98 9.26 0.15
C ARG A 69 10.27 10.60 0.31
N ARG A 70 9.01 10.60 0.75
CA ARG A 70 8.21 11.83 0.91
C ARG A 70 8.76 12.77 1.97
N ILE A 71 9.35 12.23 3.04
CA ILE A 71 10.01 13.02 4.10
C ILE A 71 11.50 13.30 3.83
N GLY A 72 11.99 13.03 2.62
CA GLY A 72 13.36 13.32 2.21
C GLY A 72 14.42 12.36 2.79
N LYS A 73 14.02 11.24 3.38
CA LYS A 73 14.97 10.21 3.82
C LYS A 73 15.46 9.43 2.61
N LYS A 74 16.78 9.35 2.45
CA LYS A 74 17.41 8.40 1.53
C LYS A 74 17.45 7.02 2.19
N PRO A 75 17.15 5.93 1.47
CA PRO A 75 17.35 4.58 2.01
C PRO A 75 18.83 4.43 2.40
N LYS A 76 19.08 3.85 3.58
CA LYS A 76 20.43 3.47 4.03
C LYS A 76 20.95 2.29 3.22
#